data_AF-A0A7D5RLP5-F1
#
_entry.id   AF-A0A7D5RLP5-F1
#
_cell.length_a   1.000
_cell.length_b   1.000
_cell.length_c   1.000
_cell.angle_alpha   90.00
_cell.angle_beta   90.00
_cell.angle_gamma   90.00
#
_symmetry.space_group_name_H-M   'P 1'
#
loop_
_entity.id
_entity.type
_entity.pdbx_description
1 polymer ?
#
loop_
_entity_poly.entity_id
_entity_poly.type
_entity_poly.pdbx_seq_one_letter_code
_entity_poly.pdbx_strand_id
1 'polypeptide(L)'
;MENLSKIKSWEYRPLFVTFAHNFNNDLCGHASSLEKIKGFVDQTFNLNGSFSLLGEKVMHGLLDSARPVFIDVKHMSYASRLYYYSVVKADYGNRIPVVVSHGAVTGTSIRSDQKKTTTGFCNDDINFLMKNWSQLRNRKEFLLSRWMRTGWHHHPC
;
A
#
# COMPACT_ATOMS: atom_id res chain seq x y z
N MET A 1 1.31 -1.07 -22.60
CA MET A 1 0.28 -0.05 -22.30
C MET A 1 -1.11 -0.42 -22.85
N GLU A 2 -1.22 -1.18 -23.94
CA GLU A 2 -2.52 -1.58 -24.52
C GLU A 2 -3.47 -2.29 -23.55
N ASN A 3 -2.97 -3.21 -22.73
CA ASN A 3 -3.80 -3.92 -21.74
C ASN A 3 -4.43 -2.96 -20.71
N LEU A 4 -3.72 -1.91 -20.33
CA LEU A 4 -4.24 -0.90 -19.42
C LEU A 4 -5.36 -0.10 -20.08
N SER A 5 -5.23 0.24 -21.37
CA SER A 5 -6.30 0.89 -22.13
C SER A 5 -7.56 0.02 -22.20
N LYS A 6 -7.40 -1.30 -22.39
CA LYS A 6 -8.52 -2.27 -22.38
C LYS A 6 -9.25 -2.28 -21.04
N ILE A 7 -8.53 -2.34 -19.92
CA ILE A 7 -9.14 -2.31 -18.58
C ILE A 7 -9.90 -1.00 -18.36
N LYS A 8 -9.34 0.13 -18.81
CA LYS A 8 -10.00 1.43 -18.69
C LYS A 8 -11.25 1.56 -19.57
N SER A 9 -11.34 0.81 -20.68
CA SER A 9 -12.53 0.83 -21.55
C SER A 9 -13.66 -0.09 -21.08
N TRP A 10 -13.49 -0.86 -20.00
CA TRP A 10 -14.56 -1.70 -19.48
C TRP A 10 -15.73 -0.86 -18.97
N GLU A 11 -16.95 -1.33 -19.24
CA GLU A 11 -18.20 -0.76 -18.74
C GLU A 11 -18.18 -0.69 -17.20
N TYR A 12 -17.88 -1.85 -16.59
CA TYR A 12 -17.69 -2.02 -15.15
C TYR A 12 -16.20 -2.10 -14.83
N ARG A 13 -15.60 -0.94 -14.65
CA ARG A 13 -14.18 -0.81 -14.30
C ARG A 13 -13.94 -1.06 -12.81
N PRO A 14 -12.84 -1.73 -12.43
CA PRO A 14 -12.42 -1.81 -11.03
C PRO A 14 -12.29 -0.42 -10.40
N LEU A 15 -12.77 -0.28 -9.17
CA LEU A 15 -12.58 0.95 -8.39
C LEU A 15 -11.11 1.12 -7.97
N PHE A 16 -10.44 0.02 -7.61
CA PHE A 16 -9.04 -0.01 -7.25
C PHE A 16 -8.39 -1.34 -7.61
N VAL A 17 -7.05 -1.36 -7.61
CA VAL A 17 -6.23 -2.56 -7.84
C VAL A 17 -5.14 -2.67 -6.76
N THR A 18 -4.92 -3.88 -6.26
CA THR A 18 -3.78 -4.21 -5.40
C THR A 18 -2.52 -4.24 -6.24
N PHE A 19 -1.62 -3.28 -6.01
CA PHE A 19 -0.51 -2.99 -6.94
C PHE A 19 0.77 -3.77 -6.65
N ALA A 20 0.88 -4.34 -5.45
CA ALA A 20 1.90 -5.31 -5.07
C ALA A 20 1.26 -6.41 -4.24
N HIS A 21 1.91 -7.57 -4.12
CA HIS A 21 1.47 -8.63 -3.23
C HIS A 21 2.70 -9.27 -2.56
N ASN A 22 2.71 -10.59 -2.38
CA ASN A 22 3.78 -11.28 -1.66
C ASN A 22 5.09 -11.43 -2.46
N PHE A 23 5.09 -11.15 -3.76
CA PHE A 23 6.25 -11.38 -4.65
C PHE A 23 6.40 -10.24 -5.64
N ASN A 24 7.58 -10.16 -6.28
CA ASN A 24 7.84 -9.21 -7.35
C ASN A 24 6.84 -9.34 -8.51
N ASN A 25 6.46 -8.19 -9.07
CA ASN A 25 5.64 -8.08 -10.26
C ASN A 25 6.22 -7.11 -11.31
N ASP A 26 7.49 -6.71 -11.16
CA ASP A 26 8.22 -5.75 -11.99
C ASP A 26 7.65 -4.32 -12.00
N LEU A 27 6.58 -4.03 -11.26
CA LEU A 27 5.98 -2.69 -11.18
C LEU A 27 6.53 -1.91 -10.00
N CYS A 28 6.54 -2.50 -8.81
CA CYS A 28 7.14 -1.88 -7.63
C CYS A 28 7.62 -2.93 -6.63
N GLY A 29 8.50 -2.51 -5.73
CA GLY A 29 8.95 -3.38 -4.65
C GLY A 29 7.86 -3.69 -3.64
N HIS A 30 7.90 -4.90 -3.10
CA HIS A 30 6.94 -5.40 -2.11
C HIS A 30 7.55 -5.48 -0.70
N ALA A 31 6.70 -5.55 0.32
CA ALA A 31 7.10 -5.75 1.71
C ALA A 31 7.32 -7.24 2.02
N SER A 32 8.10 -7.53 3.07
CA SER A 32 8.20 -8.89 3.62
C SER A 32 6.83 -9.37 4.09
N SER A 33 6.52 -10.63 3.83
CA SER A 33 5.27 -11.28 4.24
C SER A 33 5.52 -12.77 4.39
N LEU A 34 4.50 -13.56 4.71
CA LEU A 34 4.62 -15.04 4.74
C LEU A 34 5.73 -15.57 5.67
N GLU A 35 6.09 -14.85 6.75
CA GLU A 35 7.19 -15.22 7.65
C GLU A 35 7.10 -16.67 8.15
N LYS A 36 5.87 -17.17 8.37
CA LYS A 36 5.61 -18.55 8.81
C LYS A 36 6.10 -19.63 7.83
N ILE A 37 6.24 -19.31 6.54
CA ILE A 37 6.65 -20.25 5.48
C ILE A 37 7.89 -19.77 4.71
N LYS A 38 8.67 -18.84 5.28
CA LYS A 38 9.84 -18.23 4.62
C LYS A 38 10.88 -19.23 4.09
N GLY A 39 10.99 -20.41 4.70
CA GLY A 39 11.90 -21.47 4.22
C GLY A 39 11.42 -22.20 2.96
N PHE A 40 10.18 -22.00 2.53
CA PHE A 40 9.57 -22.69 1.38
C PHE A 40 9.33 -21.77 0.17
N VAL A 41 9.55 -20.46 0.32
CA VAL A 41 9.26 -19.47 -0.71
C VAL A 41 10.42 -18.48 -0.83
N ASP A 42 10.68 -18.01 -2.05
CA ASP A 42 11.66 -16.96 -2.30
C ASP A 42 10.96 -15.62 -2.52
N GLN A 43 11.17 -14.69 -1.58
CA GLN A 43 10.66 -13.32 -1.62
C GLN A 43 11.76 -12.30 -1.87
N THR A 44 12.99 -12.73 -2.20
CA THR A 44 14.16 -11.83 -2.23
C THR A 44 14.11 -10.84 -3.38
N PHE A 45 13.55 -11.23 -4.53
CA PHE A 45 13.54 -10.39 -5.71
C PHE A 45 12.65 -9.16 -5.50
N ASN A 46 13.21 -7.96 -5.68
CA ASN A 46 12.56 -6.66 -5.50
C ASN A 46 11.90 -6.45 -4.12
N LEU A 47 12.33 -7.21 -3.10
CA LEU A 47 11.96 -6.98 -1.72
C LEU A 47 12.43 -5.59 -1.28
N ASN A 48 11.54 -4.82 -0.67
CA ASN A 48 11.82 -3.47 -0.18
C ASN A 48 12.24 -2.44 -1.27
N GLY A 49 12.19 -2.82 -2.55
CA GLY A 49 12.47 -1.92 -3.67
C GLY A 49 11.44 -0.79 -3.83
N SER A 50 11.68 0.13 -4.75
CA SER A 50 10.74 1.22 -5.11
C SER A 50 9.96 0.88 -6.39
N PHE A 51 9.28 1.86 -6.97
CA PHE A 51 8.70 1.75 -8.31
C PHE A 51 9.76 1.55 -9.39
N SER A 52 9.44 0.73 -10.39
CA SER A 52 10.16 0.68 -11.65
C SER A 52 9.64 1.74 -12.61
N LEU A 53 10.39 2.02 -13.69
CA LEU A 53 9.94 2.91 -14.77
C LEU A 53 8.66 2.40 -15.44
N LEU A 54 8.47 1.08 -15.52
CA LEU A 54 7.24 0.50 -16.04
C LEU A 54 6.09 0.69 -15.05
N GLY A 55 6.33 0.43 -13.77
CA GLY A 55 5.34 0.62 -12.71
C GLY A 55 4.85 2.06 -12.63
N GLU A 56 5.75 3.03 -12.80
CA GLU A 56 5.38 4.43 -12.86
C GLU A 56 4.43 4.74 -14.03
N LYS A 57 4.76 4.26 -15.25
CA LYS A 57 3.86 4.41 -16.40
C LYS A 57 2.50 3.76 -16.19
N VAL A 58 2.46 2.59 -15.55
CA VAL A 58 1.20 1.88 -15.23
C VAL A 58 0.41 2.65 -14.18
N MET A 59 1.07 3.14 -13.12
CA MET A 59 0.45 3.97 -12.08
C MET A 59 -0.19 5.22 -12.67
N HIS A 60 0.56 6.00 -13.45
CA HIS A 60 0.01 7.17 -14.14
C HIS A 60 -1.15 6.79 -15.05
N GLY A 61 -1.00 5.74 -15.85
CA GLY A 61 -2.09 5.29 -16.72
C GLY A 61 -3.36 4.87 -15.96
N LEU A 62 -3.26 4.33 -14.74
CA LEU A 62 -4.40 4.00 -13.88
C LEU A 62 -5.06 5.25 -13.29
N LEU A 63 -4.26 6.24 -12.88
CA LEU A 63 -4.72 7.43 -12.16
C LEU A 63 -5.17 8.58 -13.09
N ASP A 64 -4.51 8.76 -14.23
CA ASP A 64 -4.78 9.81 -15.22
C ASP A 64 -6.04 9.49 -16.03
N SER A 65 -7.20 9.79 -15.44
CA SER A 65 -8.51 9.49 -15.99
C SER A 65 -9.60 10.30 -15.29
N ALA A 66 -10.69 10.62 -15.99
CA ALA A 66 -11.90 11.16 -15.37
C ALA A 66 -12.57 10.15 -14.40
N ARG A 67 -12.26 8.86 -14.56
CA ARG A 67 -12.68 7.76 -13.69
C ARG A 67 -11.41 6.96 -13.32
N PRO A 68 -10.60 7.41 -12.33
CA PRO A 68 -9.37 6.74 -11.96
C PRO A 68 -9.61 5.30 -11.47
N VAL A 69 -8.62 4.43 -11.65
CA VAL A 69 -8.53 3.16 -10.92
C VAL A 69 -7.52 3.37 -9.81
N PHE A 70 -7.97 3.37 -8.55
CA PHE A 70 -7.09 3.68 -7.43
C PHE A 70 -6.11 2.55 -7.14
N ILE A 71 -5.00 2.89 -6.49
CA ILE A 71 -3.99 1.93 -6.07
C ILE A 71 -4.17 1.60 -4.59
N ASP A 72 -4.40 0.32 -4.31
CA ASP A 72 -4.31 -0.23 -2.97
C ASP A 72 -2.84 -0.47 -2.63
N VAL A 73 -2.38 0.22 -1.58
CA VAL A 73 -0.97 0.26 -1.18
C VAL A 73 -0.56 -0.86 -0.24
N LYS A 74 -1.49 -1.78 0.06
CA LYS A 74 -1.16 -2.99 0.82
C LYS A 74 -0.15 -3.84 0.04
N HIS A 75 0.72 -4.53 0.79
CA HIS A 75 1.89 -5.29 0.32
C HIS A 75 2.99 -4.50 -0.39
N MET A 76 2.77 -3.24 -0.77
CA MET A 76 3.86 -2.40 -1.26
C MET A 76 4.92 -2.23 -0.17
N SER A 77 6.19 -2.21 -0.58
CA SER A 77 7.29 -1.87 0.31
C SER A 77 7.09 -0.49 0.95
N TYR A 78 7.85 -0.21 2.01
CA TYR A 78 7.89 1.14 2.56
C TYR A 78 8.35 2.18 1.53
N ALA A 79 9.40 1.87 0.74
CA ALA A 79 9.92 2.75 -0.30
C ALA A 79 8.88 3.04 -1.39
N SER A 80 8.22 2.00 -1.92
CA SER A 80 7.15 2.14 -2.93
C SER A 80 5.98 2.99 -2.38
N ARG A 81 5.57 2.79 -1.12
CA ARG A 81 4.51 3.61 -0.50
C ARG A 81 4.90 5.09 -0.43
N LEU A 82 6.11 5.39 0.01
CA LEU A 82 6.60 6.78 0.07
C LEU A 82 6.67 7.41 -1.33
N TYR A 83 7.14 6.66 -2.33
CA TYR A 83 7.18 7.10 -3.72
C TYR A 83 5.77 7.43 -4.25
N TYR A 84 4.83 6.53 -4.03
CA TYR A 84 3.43 6.74 -4.41
C TYR A 84 2.86 8.00 -3.75
N TYR A 85 3.11 8.20 -2.44
CA TYR A 85 2.66 9.39 -1.74
C TYR A 85 3.29 10.68 -2.28
N SER A 86 4.57 10.65 -2.68
CA SER A 86 5.22 11.82 -3.29
C SER A 86 4.60 12.16 -4.63
N VAL A 87 4.30 11.16 -5.47
CA VAL A 87 3.65 11.36 -6.78
C VAL A 87 2.22 11.88 -6.62
N VAL A 88 1.41 11.26 -5.74
CA VAL A 88 0.05 11.74 -5.44
C VAL A 88 0.05 13.20 -4.96
N LYS A 89 1.06 13.61 -4.19
CA LYS A 89 1.23 14.99 -3.75
C LYS A 89 1.66 15.92 -4.88
N ALA A 90 2.71 15.56 -5.62
CA ALA A 90 3.33 16.42 -6.62
C ALA A 90 2.44 16.59 -7.86
N ASP A 91 1.92 15.49 -8.39
CA ASP A 91 1.31 15.48 -9.72
C ASP A 91 -0.22 15.62 -9.64
N TYR A 92 -0.81 15.13 -8.55
CA TYR A 92 -2.25 15.11 -8.37
C TYR A 92 -2.75 16.07 -7.28
N GLY A 93 -1.86 16.81 -6.61
CA GLY A 93 -2.23 17.76 -5.57
C GLY A 93 -3.00 17.11 -4.40
N ASN A 94 -2.69 15.86 -4.07
CA ASN A 94 -3.39 15.03 -3.08
C ASN A 94 -4.86 14.70 -3.38
N ARG A 95 -5.36 14.90 -4.61
CA ARG A 95 -6.74 14.58 -4.99
C ARG A 95 -7.02 13.08 -5.09
N ILE A 96 -5.99 12.24 -5.24
CA ILE A 96 -6.15 10.79 -5.28
C ILE A 96 -6.21 10.24 -3.84
N PRO A 97 -7.25 9.46 -3.47
CA PRO A 97 -7.31 8.81 -2.18
C PRO A 97 -6.27 7.68 -2.09
N VAL A 98 -5.75 7.47 -0.88
CA VAL A 98 -4.91 6.30 -0.58
C VAL A 98 -5.81 5.17 -0.13
N VAL A 99 -5.76 4.04 -0.84
CA VAL A 99 -6.54 2.85 -0.50
C VAL A 99 -5.66 1.87 0.28
N VAL A 100 -6.19 1.35 1.39
CA VAL A 100 -5.61 0.25 2.15
C VAL A 100 -6.71 -0.79 2.34
N SER A 101 -6.75 -1.79 1.47
CA SER A 101 -7.85 -2.78 1.46
C SER A 101 -7.88 -3.62 2.74
N HIS A 102 -6.69 -4.03 3.23
CA HIS A 102 -6.53 -4.82 4.44
C HIS A 102 -5.16 -4.56 5.11
N GLY A 103 -5.11 -3.70 6.12
CA GLY A 103 -3.87 -3.35 6.81
C GLY A 103 -4.09 -3.09 8.30
N ALA A 104 -3.02 -3.13 9.07
CA ALA A 104 -3.02 -2.69 10.45
C ALA A 104 -2.00 -1.57 10.65
N VAL A 105 -2.13 -0.84 11.77
CA VAL A 105 -1.07 0.04 12.26
C VAL A 105 -0.06 -0.72 13.09
N THR A 106 1.20 -0.29 13.00
CA THR A 106 2.28 -0.81 13.83
C THR A 106 2.37 -0.13 15.20
N GLY A 107 1.65 0.99 15.41
CA GLY A 107 1.78 1.82 16.62
C GLY A 107 3.10 2.61 16.71
N THR A 108 3.97 2.52 15.71
CA THR A 108 5.30 3.16 15.72
C THR A 108 5.35 4.44 14.88
N SER A 109 6.10 5.45 15.34
CA SER A 109 6.29 6.73 14.65
C SER A 109 7.56 6.73 13.78
N ILE A 110 7.60 7.52 12.71
CA ILE A 110 8.77 7.65 11.81
C ILE A 110 9.99 8.30 12.52
N ARG A 111 9.79 9.00 13.64
CA ARG A 111 10.78 9.97 14.16
C ARG A 111 11.24 9.76 15.61
N SER A 112 11.00 8.60 16.21
CA SER A 112 11.50 8.32 17.56
C SER A 112 12.20 6.97 17.63
N ASP A 113 13.49 7.05 17.93
CA ASP A 113 14.34 6.02 18.49
C ASP A 113 13.58 5.08 19.44
N GLN A 114 13.78 3.78 19.23
CA GLN A 114 13.81 2.72 20.25
C GLN A 114 12.90 2.83 21.49
N LYS A 115 11.63 3.19 21.35
CA LYS A 115 10.60 2.76 22.31
C LYS A 115 9.50 2.04 21.58
N LYS A 116 9.63 0.70 21.57
CA LYS A 116 8.59 -0.29 21.26
C LYS A 116 7.48 -0.20 22.32
N THR A 117 6.85 0.96 22.46
CA THR A 117 5.72 1.16 23.35
C THR A 117 4.46 0.83 22.58
N THR A 118 4.08 -0.45 22.59
CA THR A 118 2.70 -0.93 22.75
C THR A 118 2.69 -2.44 22.51
N THR A 119 2.55 -3.22 23.57
CA THR A 119 2.15 -4.62 23.46
C THR A 119 0.82 -4.69 22.70
N GLY A 120 0.72 -5.53 21.67
CA GLY A 120 -0.53 -5.76 20.93
C GLY A 120 -0.59 -5.26 19.48
N PHE A 121 0.44 -4.58 18.95
CA PHE A 121 0.52 -4.27 17.51
C PHE A 121 1.51 -5.17 16.77
N CYS A 122 1.15 -5.58 15.55
CA CYS A 122 2.01 -6.32 14.64
C CYS A 122 2.95 -5.36 13.91
N ASN A 123 4.25 -5.51 14.14
CA ASN A 123 5.30 -4.63 13.60
C ASN A 123 5.88 -5.13 12.27
N ASP A 124 5.16 -6.00 11.55
CA ASP A 124 5.58 -6.48 10.24
C ASP A 124 5.58 -5.32 9.23
N ASP A 125 6.59 -5.25 8.37
CA ASP A 125 6.78 -4.16 7.39
C ASP A 125 5.60 -3.96 6.44
N ILE A 126 4.79 -5.00 6.25
CA ILE A 126 3.53 -5.00 5.50
C ILE A 126 2.44 -4.11 6.11
N ASN A 127 2.60 -3.69 7.37
CA ASN A 127 1.69 -2.80 8.10
C ASN A 127 2.16 -1.34 8.05
N PHE A 128 1.37 -0.43 8.61
CA PHE A 128 1.50 1.02 8.40
C PHE A 128 1.98 1.76 9.65
N LEU A 129 3.02 2.57 9.50
CA LEU A 129 3.52 3.44 10.56
C LEU A 129 2.49 4.52 10.94
N MET A 130 2.42 4.85 12.23
CA MET A 130 1.44 5.79 12.80
C MET A 130 1.57 7.22 12.24
N LYS A 131 2.77 7.62 11.77
CA LYS A 131 2.97 8.94 11.12
C LYS A 131 2.59 8.96 9.63
N ASN A 132 2.44 7.81 8.97
CA ASN A 132 1.70 7.76 7.70
C ASN A 132 0.23 8.12 7.93
N TRP A 133 -0.31 7.81 9.12
CA TRP A 133 -1.70 8.07 9.47
C TRP A 133 -2.01 9.56 9.67
N SER A 134 -1.11 10.38 10.20
CA SER A 134 -1.38 11.82 10.36
C SER A 134 -1.43 12.58 9.02
N GLN A 135 -0.68 12.12 8.01
CA GLN A 135 -0.83 12.62 6.63
C GLN A 135 -2.12 12.13 5.94
N LEU A 136 -2.71 11.03 6.42
CA LEU A 136 -4.00 10.49 5.96
C LEU A 136 -5.20 11.10 6.72
N ARG A 137 -5.03 11.50 7.98
CA ARG A 137 -6.10 11.99 8.86
C ARG A 137 -6.60 13.39 8.54
N ASN A 138 -5.79 14.23 7.88
CA ASN A 138 -6.24 15.53 7.36
C ASN A 138 -7.00 15.43 6.02
N ARG A 139 -7.29 14.20 5.54
CA ARG A 139 -8.01 13.96 4.29
C ARG A 139 -9.46 13.59 4.62
N LYS A 140 -10.43 14.35 4.08
CA LYS A 140 -11.87 14.14 4.32
C LYS A 140 -12.45 12.87 3.68
N GLU A 141 -11.65 12.08 2.95
CA GLU A 141 -12.14 10.92 2.18
C GLU A 141 -11.20 9.73 2.32
N PHE A 142 -11.34 9.00 3.43
CA PHE A 142 -10.67 7.72 3.66
C PHE A 142 -11.73 6.61 3.72
N LEU A 143 -11.75 5.74 2.70
CA LEU A 143 -12.63 4.58 2.68
C LEU A 143 -11.95 3.41 3.41
N LEU A 144 -12.27 3.27 4.70
CA LEU A 144 -11.93 2.09 5.49
C LEU A 144 -13.04 1.04 5.40
N SER A 145 -12.66 -0.19 5.12
CA SER A 145 -13.52 -1.33 5.44
C SER A 145 -13.76 -1.38 6.96
N ARG A 146 -15.00 -1.71 7.35
CA ARG A 146 -15.52 -1.67 8.74
C ARG A 146 -14.68 -2.48 9.75
N TRP A 147 -13.82 -3.38 9.28
CA TRP A 147 -12.97 -4.27 10.06
C TRP A 147 -11.92 -3.58 10.95
N MET A 148 -11.49 -2.36 10.63
CA MET A 148 -10.51 -1.64 11.48
C MET A 148 -11.13 -0.96 12.72
N ARG A 149 -12.47 -0.93 12.85
CA ARG A 149 -13.16 -0.29 14.00
C ARG A 149 -13.50 -1.23 15.15
N THR A 150 -13.50 -2.54 14.92
CA THR A 150 -13.85 -3.54 15.93
C THR A 150 -12.60 -4.31 16.33
N GLY A 151 -12.16 -4.12 17.58
CA GLY A 151 -10.97 -4.76 18.15
C GLY A 151 -11.02 -6.28 17.98
N TRP A 152 -9.90 -6.83 17.56
CA TRP A 152 -9.70 -8.28 17.47
C TRP A 152 -9.60 -8.89 18.87
N HIS A 153 -10.45 -9.87 19.16
CA HIS A 153 -10.22 -10.82 20.23
C HIS A 153 -9.00 -11.69 19.92
N HIS A 154 -8.22 -11.97 20.96
CA HIS A 154 -6.94 -12.65 20.92
C HIS A 154 -6.98 -14.02 20.25
N HIS A 155 -6.09 -14.22 19.28
CA HIS A 155 -5.43 -15.50 19.08
C HIS A 155 -3.92 -15.28 19.14
N PRO A 156 -3.18 -16.05 19.96
CA PRO A 156 -1.73 -15.92 20.09
C PRO A 156 -1.03 -16.41 18.82
N CYS A 157 0.09 -15.76 18.51
CA CYS A 157 0.98 -16.06 17.40
C CYS A 157 1.62 -17.44 17.51
#